data_AF-A0A7S0GG31-F1
#
_entry.id   AF-A0A7S0GG31-F1
#
_cell.length_a   1.000
_cell.length_b   1.000
_cell.length_c   1.000
_cell.angle_alpha   90.00
_cell.angle_beta   90.00
_cell.angle_gamma   90.00
#
_symmetry.space_group_name_H-M   'P 1'
#
loop_
_entity.id
_entity.type
_entity.pdbx_description
1 polymer ?
#
loop_
_entity_poly.entity_id
_entity_poly.type
_entity_poly.pdbx_seq_one_letter_code
_entity_poly.pdbx_strand_id
1 'polypeptide(L)'
;ESDDILAAIDEMKPTPKGNYLIPKENSEEMDYMKFLCDDGRKSLERRLYSEWILYLTGKRKPVEYKERYEAMLYEVDSVLAKSPGNFFMGKDISMADIKFIPFIERQAATLLYFKGFQLRNESKWPNIVKWLREMEKRPSYGATKSDVYTHSRALPPQIGGECTFSPDNEFITTKNSVDAYCLPTSVKPDFEDLSWREPGWETEGKLHRREAAERILHNRENILKFASRAAGKPGFPVAAATLADPMALGNDSARVAIDVFLRYTIHGLLQTGIRNKIGTSEDSLNEAAKALVKGGDGTALAIVDCLDYLRQRVGVPRDMSYPAAQQLRAELLHISTTIESESKALESSQVR
;
A
#
# COMPACT_ATOMS: atom_id res chain seq x y z
N GLU A 1 -5.85 10.85 21.37
CA GLU A 1 -5.09 9.69 20.87
C GLU A 1 -6.04 8.71 20.16
N SER A 2 -5.53 7.73 19.39
CA SER A 2 -6.40 6.73 18.73
C SER A 2 -7.20 5.89 19.72
N ASP A 3 -6.60 5.60 20.88
CA ASP A 3 -7.23 4.79 21.93
C ASP A 3 -8.42 5.51 22.57
N ASP A 4 -8.32 6.82 22.79
CA ASP A 4 -9.44 7.63 23.30
C ASP A 4 -10.63 7.62 22.33
N ILE A 5 -10.34 7.68 21.03
CA ILE A 5 -11.38 7.64 19.99
C ILE A 5 -12.06 6.27 19.98
N LEU A 6 -11.28 5.19 20.06
CA LEU A 6 -11.81 3.82 20.10
C LEU A 6 -12.66 3.59 21.35
N ALA A 7 -12.24 4.07 22.52
CA ALA A 7 -13.00 4.00 23.76
C ALA A 7 -14.32 4.78 23.65
N ALA A 8 -14.28 6.02 23.14
CA ALA A 8 -15.47 6.83 22.94
C ALA A 8 -16.47 6.19 21.96
N ILE A 9 -15.98 5.57 20.88
CA ILE A 9 -16.85 4.84 19.93
C ILE A 9 -17.49 3.62 20.59
N ASP A 10 -16.75 2.88 21.42
CA ASP A 10 -17.27 1.70 22.11
C ASP A 10 -18.35 2.05 23.15
N GLU A 11 -18.19 3.17 23.85
CA GLU A 11 -19.17 3.71 24.79
C GLU A 11 -20.51 4.07 24.12
N MET A 12 -20.51 4.38 22.82
CA MET A 12 -21.74 4.67 22.06
C MET A 12 -22.61 3.43 21.79
N LYS A 13 -22.25 2.24 22.33
CA LYS A 13 -22.95 0.94 22.19
C LYS A 13 -23.10 0.49 20.72
N PRO A 14 -22.01 0.29 19.99
CA PRO A 14 -22.05 0.12 18.53
C PRO A 14 -22.56 -1.23 18.04
N THR A 15 -22.72 -2.26 18.90
CA THR A 15 -23.15 -3.59 18.43
C THR A 15 -24.67 -3.79 18.55
N PRO A 16 -25.32 -4.43 17.55
CA PRO A 16 -26.76 -4.76 17.62
C PRO A 16 -27.16 -5.63 18.81
N LYS A 17 -26.19 -6.31 19.43
CA LYS A 17 -26.36 -7.16 20.62
C LYS A 17 -26.09 -6.43 21.94
N GLY A 18 -25.59 -5.18 21.90
CA GLY A 18 -25.22 -4.41 23.10
C GLY A 18 -23.93 -4.86 23.78
N ASN A 19 -23.10 -5.67 23.13
CA ASN A 19 -21.79 -6.08 23.63
C ASN A 19 -20.75 -4.98 23.37
N TYR A 20 -19.97 -4.65 24.39
CA TYR A 20 -18.81 -3.75 24.30
C TYR A 20 -17.58 -4.52 23.79
N LEU A 21 -16.73 -3.83 23.03
CA LEU A 21 -15.43 -4.32 22.58
C LEU A 21 -14.40 -4.28 23.71
N ILE A 22 -14.58 -3.33 24.63
CA ILE A 22 -13.81 -3.18 25.86
C ILE A 22 -14.56 -3.90 26.99
N PRO A 23 -13.91 -4.81 27.73
CA PRO A 23 -14.53 -5.47 28.88
C PRO A 23 -14.92 -4.48 29.99
N LYS A 24 -15.69 -4.96 30.96
CA LYS A 24 -16.03 -4.15 32.13
C LYS A 24 -14.77 -3.87 32.96
N GLU A 25 -14.64 -2.65 33.46
CA GLU A 25 -13.57 -2.29 34.40
C GLU A 25 -13.54 -3.22 35.62
N ASN A 26 -12.32 -3.52 36.08
CA ASN A 26 -12.02 -4.44 37.19
C ASN A 26 -12.51 -5.90 36.99
N SER A 27 -12.53 -6.40 35.76
CA SER A 27 -12.80 -7.82 35.46
C SER A 27 -11.54 -8.57 35.01
N GLU A 28 -11.55 -9.91 35.13
CA GLU A 28 -10.43 -10.75 34.65
C GLU A 28 -10.21 -10.58 33.14
N GLU A 29 -11.29 -10.37 32.37
CA GLU A 29 -11.22 -10.11 30.94
C GLU A 29 -10.54 -8.77 30.64
N MET A 30 -10.77 -7.73 31.45
CA MET A 30 -10.08 -6.46 31.32
C MET A 30 -8.57 -6.61 31.58
N ASP A 31 -8.18 -7.34 32.61
CA ASP A 31 -6.78 -7.60 32.91
C ASP A 31 -6.11 -8.42 31.79
N TYR A 32 -6.83 -9.38 31.22
CA TYR A 32 -6.37 -10.13 30.06
C TYR A 32 -6.21 -9.24 28.81
N MET A 33 -7.16 -8.33 28.54
CA MET A 33 -7.04 -7.35 27.46
C MET A 33 -5.81 -6.45 27.65
N LYS A 34 -5.53 -5.99 28.87
CA LYS A 34 -4.33 -5.21 29.20
C LYS A 34 -3.06 -5.99 28.88
N PHE A 35 -2.98 -7.26 29.30
CA PHE A 35 -1.87 -8.14 28.92
C PHE A 35 -1.70 -8.23 27.40
N LEU A 36 -2.79 -8.28 26.63
CA LEU A 36 -2.74 -8.36 25.17
C LEU A 36 -2.24 -7.07 24.53
N CYS A 37 -2.82 -5.91 24.87
CA CYS A 37 -2.58 -4.67 24.12
C CYS A 37 -2.47 -3.36 24.93
N ASP A 38 -2.75 -3.34 26.24
CA ASP A 38 -2.83 -2.09 27.03
C ASP A 38 -1.93 -2.02 28.29
N ASP A 39 -1.01 -2.96 28.50
CA ASP A 39 0.04 -2.91 29.55
C ASP A 39 1.34 -2.22 29.07
N GLY A 40 1.20 -1.16 28.25
CA GLY A 40 2.33 -0.42 27.69
C GLY A 40 3.34 -1.33 26.97
N ARG A 41 4.63 -1.19 27.29
CA ARG A 41 5.72 -1.99 26.69
C ARG A 41 5.69 -3.48 27.06
N LYS A 42 4.90 -3.88 28.06
CA LYS A 42 4.80 -5.28 28.51
C LYS A 42 3.70 -6.03 27.75
N SER A 43 2.75 -5.30 27.17
CA SER A 43 1.68 -5.91 26.38
C SER A 43 2.24 -6.76 25.24
N LEU A 44 1.53 -7.84 24.92
CA LEU A 44 1.92 -8.77 23.86
C LEU A 44 2.06 -8.05 22.51
N GLU A 45 1.14 -7.15 22.17
CA GLU A 45 1.17 -6.32 20.96
C GLU A 45 2.47 -5.50 20.87
N ARG A 46 2.84 -4.78 21.93
CA ARG A 46 4.03 -3.93 21.94
C ARG A 46 5.34 -4.71 21.94
N ARG A 47 5.37 -5.89 22.57
CA ARG A 47 6.53 -6.79 22.50
C ARG A 47 6.71 -7.29 21.06
N LEU A 48 5.64 -7.74 20.40
CA LEU A 48 5.70 -8.14 18.99
C LEU A 48 6.14 -6.97 18.09
N TYR A 49 5.56 -5.78 18.27
CA TYR A 49 5.94 -4.58 17.53
C TYR A 49 7.44 -4.28 17.67
N SER A 50 7.99 -4.39 18.89
CA SER A 50 9.40 -4.10 19.16
C SER A 50 10.33 -5.06 18.41
N GLU A 51 10.04 -6.37 18.43
CA GLU A 51 10.82 -7.36 17.70
C GLU A 51 10.67 -7.21 16.17
N TRP A 52 9.48 -6.82 15.70
CA TRP A 52 9.28 -6.52 14.28
C TRP A 52 10.16 -5.36 13.81
N ILE A 53 10.14 -4.22 14.52
CA ILE A 53 10.96 -3.06 14.14
C ILE A 53 12.44 -3.41 14.18
N LEU A 54 12.88 -4.18 15.19
CA LEU A 54 14.27 -4.64 15.29
C LEU A 54 14.66 -5.52 14.10
N TYR A 55 13.80 -6.46 13.69
CA TYR A 55 14.06 -7.31 12.52
C TYR A 55 14.03 -6.52 11.22
N LEU A 56 13.06 -5.63 11.05
CA LEU A 56 12.86 -4.86 9.82
C LEU A 56 14.00 -3.86 9.56
N THR A 57 14.51 -3.21 10.61
CA THR A 57 15.50 -2.11 10.49
C THR A 57 16.92 -2.52 10.89
N GLY A 58 17.07 -3.63 11.60
CA GLY A 58 18.35 -4.10 12.12
C GLY A 58 19.34 -4.49 11.01
N LYS A 59 20.59 -4.03 11.14
CA LYS A 59 21.71 -4.37 10.23
C LYS A 59 22.71 -5.37 10.83
N ARG A 60 22.80 -5.44 12.17
CA ARG A 60 23.93 -6.10 12.86
C ARG A 60 23.77 -7.62 13.02
N LYS A 61 22.57 -8.09 13.37
CA LYS A 61 22.31 -9.49 13.71
C LYS A 61 21.03 -10.01 13.05
N PRO A 62 20.96 -10.05 11.71
CA PRO A 62 19.72 -10.34 10.98
C PRO A 62 19.10 -11.71 11.32
N VAL A 63 19.93 -12.74 11.57
CA VAL A 63 19.46 -14.08 11.96
C VAL A 63 18.84 -14.07 13.35
N GLU A 64 19.55 -13.52 14.34
CA GLU A 64 19.05 -13.40 15.73
C GLU A 64 17.75 -12.59 15.78
N TYR A 65 17.63 -11.50 15.01
CA TYR A 65 16.41 -10.70 14.98
C TYR A 65 15.23 -11.45 14.35
N LYS A 66 15.47 -12.27 13.32
CA LYS A 66 14.45 -13.15 12.75
C LYS A 66 13.97 -14.18 13.78
N GLU A 67 14.89 -14.85 14.47
CA GLU A 67 14.56 -15.85 15.49
C GLU A 67 13.74 -15.28 16.65
N ARG A 68 14.11 -14.09 17.13
CA ARG A 68 13.36 -13.38 18.18
C ARG A 68 11.95 -13.01 17.72
N TYR A 69 11.82 -12.55 16.48
CA TYR A 69 10.52 -12.23 15.91
C TYR A 69 9.64 -13.49 15.73
N GLU A 70 10.21 -14.59 15.22
CA GLU A 70 9.50 -15.86 15.12
C GLU A 70 9.05 -16.39 16.49
N ALA A 71 9.88 -16.25 17.53
CA ALA A 71 9.51 -16.62 18.90
C ALA A 71 8.28 -15.83 19.40
N MET A 72 8.22 -14.52 19.11
CA MET A 72 7.05 -13.71 19.44
C MET A 72 5.80 -14.13 18.65
N LEU A 73 5.94 -14.50 17.37
CA LEU A 73 4.82 -15.03 16.59
C LEU A 73 4.30 -16.36 17.16
N TYR A 74 5.18 -17.26 17.63
CA TYR A 74 4.74 -18.48 18.32
C TYR A 74 3.98 -18.19 19.62
N GLU A 75 4.38 -17.16 20.37
CA GLU A 75 3.65 -16.74 21.56
C GLU A 75 2.24 -16.23 21.23
N VAL A 76 2.13 -15.36 20.21
CA VAL A 76 0.82 -14.86 19.73
C VAL A 76 -0.05 -15.99 19.21
N ASP A 77 0.52 -16.92 18.44
CA ASP A 77 -0.21 -18.08 17.93
C ASP A 77 -0.71 -18.97 19.08
N SER A 78 0.10 -19.19 20.12
CA SER A 78 -0.31 -19.93 21.32
C SER A 78 -1.42 -19.23 22.11
N VAL A 79 -1.39 -17.91 22.17
CA VAL A 79 -2.46 -17.10 22.78
C VAL A 79 -3.78 -17.28 22.01
N LEU A 80 -3.74 -17.18 20.68
CA LEU A 80 -4.92 -17.44 19.85
C LEU A 80 -5.40 -18.89 19.95
N ALA A 81 -4.49 -19.87 20.08
CA ALA A 81 -4.84 -21.28 20.25
C ALA A 81 -5.61 -21.56 21.55
N LYS A 82 -5.33 -20.79 22.61
CA LYS A 82 -6.01 -20.91 23.92
C LYS A 82 -7.37 -20.22 23.95
N SER A 83 -7.66 -19.36 22.98
CA SER A 83 -8.94 -18.67 22.89
C SER A 83 -10.08 -19.67 22.64
N PRO A 84 -11.25 -19.52 23.29
CA PRO A 84 -12.42 -20.37 23.04
C PRO A 84 -13.10 -20.09 21.68
N GLY A 85 -12.54 -19.21 20.84
CA GLY A 85 -13.06 -18.88 19.51
C GLY A 85 -11.96 -18.53 18.50
N ASN A 86 -12.27 -17.64 17.56
CA ASN A 86 -11.37 -17.25 16.48
C ASN A 86 -10.70 -15.88 16.70
N PHE A 87 -11.06 -15.17 17.78
CA PHE A 87 -10.54 -13.87 18.15
C PHE A 87 -9.74 -13.96 19.46
N PHE A 88 -8.92 -12.97 19.78
CA PHE A 88 -8.06 -13.00 20.97
C PHE A 88 -8.80 -13.27 22.28
N MET A 89 -10.02 -12.74 22.41
CA MET A 89 -10.82 -12.82 23.63
C MET A 89 -12.06 -13.73 23.50
N GLY A 90 -12.11 -14.57 22.47
CA GLY A 90 -13.13 -15.61 22.33
C GLY A 90 -13.81 -15.64 20.97
N LYS A 91 -15.14 -15.80 20.98
CA LYS A 91 -15.95 -16.02 19.77
C LYS A 91 -16.28 -14.74 19.01
N ASP A 92 -16.40 -13.63 19.73
CA ASP A 92 -16.71 -12.32 19.18
C ASP A 92 -15.44 -11.46 19.13
N ILE A 93 -15.42 -10.50 18.20
CA ILE A 93 -14.33 -9.53 18.09
C ILE A 93 -14.25 -8.66 19.36
N SER A 94 -13.03 -8.30 19.76
CA SER A 94 -12.75 -7.45 20.91
C SER A 94 -11.85 -6.27 20.53
N MET A 95 -11.63 -5.36 21.48
CA MET A 95 -10.68 -4.27 21.31
C MET A 95 -9.24 -4.78 21.08
N ALA A 96 -8.88 -5.96 21.61
CA ALA A 96 -7.58 -6.57 21.34
C ALA A 96 -7.40 -6.83 19.83
N ASP A 97 -8.40 -7.42 19.16
CA ASP A 97 -8.31 -7.69 17.72
C ASP A 97 -8.15 -6.40 16.89
N ILE A 98 -8.88 -5.35 17.27
CA ILE A 98 -8.83 -4.03 16.61
C ILE A 98 -7.46 -3.38 16.77
N LYS A 99 -6.81 -3.54 17.93
CA LYS A 99 -5.48 -3.00 18.18
C LYS A 99 -4.38 -3.81 17.50
N PHE A 100 -4.51 -5.14 17.43
CA PHE A 100 -3.52 -6.01 16.78
C PHE A 100 -3.53 -5.90 15.24
N ILE A 101 -4.72 -5.86 14.61
CA ILE A 101 -4.83 -6.04 13.16
C ILE A 101 -4.02 -5.04 12.31
N PRO A 102 -3.99 -3.73 12.60
CA PRO A 102 -3.27 -2.77 11.77
C PRO A 102 -1.76 -2.99 11.84
N PHE A 103 -1.25 -3.54 12.95
CA PHE A 103 0.18 -3.85 13.08
C PHE A 103 0.52 -5.18 12.42
N ILE A 104 -0.33 -6.21 12.53
CA ILE A 104 -0.10 -7.48 11.85
C ILE A 104 -0.13 -7.31 10.33
N GLU A 105 -1.04 -6.50 9.78
CA GLU A 105 -1.08 -6.20 8.35
C GLU A 105 0.22 -5.55 7.86
N ARG A 106 0.68 -4.51 8.57
CA ARG A 106 1.94 -3.82 8.24
C ARG A 106 3.15 -4.73 8.38
N GLN A 107 3.17 -5.59 9.39
CA GLN A 107 4.19 -6.62 9.58
C GLN A 107 4.24 -7.57 8.40
N ALA A 108 3.10 -8.19 8.07
CA ALA A 108 2.98 -9.14 6.97
C ALA A 108 3.43 -8.51 5.65
N ALA A 109 3.02 -7.27 5.37
CA ALA A 109 3.39 -6.58 4.14
C ALA A 109 4.89 -6.21 4.07
N THR A 110 5.41 -5.59 5.13
CA THR A 110 6.78 -5.06 5.12
C THR A 110 7.83 -6.17 5.23
N LEU A 111 7.62 -7.17 6.07
CA LEU A 111 8.57 -8.29 6.19
C LEU A 111 8.60 -9.13 4.93
N LEU A 112 7.46 -9.30 4.29
CA LEU A 112 7.40 -9.94 2.98
C LEU A 112 8.19 -9.14 1.94
N TYR A 113 7.98 -7.82 1.83
CA TYR A 113 8.64 -6.98 0.83
C TYR A 113 10.15 -6.83 1.06
N PHE A 114 10.58 -6.57 2.29
CA PHE A 114 11.98 -6.30 2.61
C PHE A 114 12.78 -7.57 2.96
N LYS A 115 12.13 -8.60 3.52
CA LYS A 115 12.81 -9.80 4.02
C LYS A 115 12.48 -11.08 3.25
N GLY A 116 11.46 -11.07 2.38
CA GLY A 116 10.91 -12.32 1.82
C GLY A 116 10.22 -13.19 2.87
N PHE A 117 9.95 -12.65 4.06
CA PHE A 117 9.41 -13.42 5.18
C PHE A 117 7.89 -13.52 5.08
N GLN A 118 7.39 -14.75 5.02
CA GLN A 118 5.96 -15.05 4.91
C GLN A 118 5.32 -15.26 6.29
N LEU A 119 4.69 -14.21 6.84
CA LEU A 119 3.96 -14.28 8.12
C LEU A 119 2.75 -15.23 8.05
N ARG A 120 2.11 -15.35 6.89
CA ARG A 120 0.93 -16.23 6.73
C ARG A 120 1.32 -17.67 6.41
N ASN A 121 2.22 -18.23 7.21
CA ASN A 121 2.63 -19.62 7.09
C ASN A 121 1.79 -20.50 8.02
N GLU A 122 0.78 -21.17 7.46
CA GLU A 122 -0.16 -22.02 8.21
C GLU A 122 0.51 -23.23 8.88
N SER A 123 1.67 -23.69 8.38
CA SER A 123 2.42 -24.77 9.03
C SER A 123 3.17 -24.31 10.29
N LYS A 124 3.45 -23.00 10.42
CA LYS A 124 4.13 -22.41 11.59
C LYS A 124 3.17 -21.73 12.55
N TRP A 125 2.22 -20.93 12.04
CA TRP A 125 1.30 -20.10 12.82
C TRP A 125 -0.16 -20.28 12.36
N PRO A 126 -0.73 -21.49 12.53
CA PRO A 126 -2.08 -21.80 12.05
C PRO A 126 -3.16 -20.92 12.68
N ASN A 127 -3.01 -20.53 13.95
CA ASN A 127 -4.03 -19.76 14.67
C ASN A 127 -4.00 -18.28 14.28
N ILE A 128 -2.82 -17.72 13.99
CA ILE A 128 -2.70 -16.38 13.38
C ILE A 128 -3.38 -16.38 12.01
N VAL A 129 -3.12 -17.38 11.17
CA VAL A 129 -3.74 -17.48 9.84
C VAL A 129 -5.26 -17.63 9.94
N LYS A 130 -5.75 -18.44 10.88
CA LYS A 130 -7.18 -18.61 11.16
C LYS A 130 -7.83 -17.30 11.61
N TRP A 131 -7.20 -16.57 12.52
CA TRP A 131 -7.65 -15.26 12.99
C TRP A 131 -7.71 -14.24 11.85
N LEU A 132 -6.67 -14.14 11.02
CA LEU A 132 -6.66 -13.27 9.85
C LEU A 132 -7.80 -13.60 8.88
N ARG A 133 -8.05 -14.88 8.59
CA ARG A 133 -9.18 -15.32 7.75
C ARG A 133 -10.52 -14.94 8.37
N GLU A 134 -10.66 -14.97 9.69
CA GLU A 134 -11.88 -14.54 10.36
C GLU A 134 -12.07 -13.02 10.30
N MET A 135 -10.99 -12.25 10.46
CA MET A 135 -11.01 -10.79 10.26
C MET A 135 -11.44 -10.44 8.84
N GLU A 136 -10.93 -11.14 7.82
CA GLU A 136 -11.23 -10.92 6.40
C GLU A 136 -12.70 -11.13 6.01
N LYS A 137 -13.46 -11.92 6.79
CA LYS A 137 -14.91 -12.06 6.60
C LYS A 137 -15.70 -10.82 7.02
N ARG A 138 -15.09 -9.89 7.76
CA ARG A 138 -15.78 -8.72 8.31
C ARG A 138 -15.81 -7.59 7.27
N PRO A 139 -16.99 -7.09 6.87
CA PRO A 139 -17.08 -5.97 5.93
C PRO A 139 -16.32 -4.73 6.39
N SER A 140 -16.34 -4.44 7.70
CA SER A 140 -15.62 -3.30 8.29
C SER A 140 -14.11 -3.39 8.09
N TYR A 141 -13.54 -4.61 8.18
CA TYR A 141 -12.12 -4.82 7.96
C TYR A 141 -11.78 -4.84 6.47
N GLY A 142 -12.60 -5.51 5.64
CA GLY A 142 -12.42 -5.51 4.19
C GLY A 142 -12.42 -4.11 3.57
N ALA A 143 -13.17 -3.17 4.15
CA ALA A 143 -13.22 -1.77 3.74
C ALA A 143 -11.96 -0.96 4.12
N THR A 144 -11.21 -1.39 5.14
CA THR A 144 -10.03 -0.69 5.66
C THR A 144 -8.70 -1.37 5.36
N LYS A 145 -8.71 -2.65 4.96
CA LYS A 145 -7.54 -3.45 4.60
C LYS A 145 -6.79 -2.81 3.42
N SER A 146 -5.48 -2.72 3.56
CA SER A 146 -4.57 -2.15 2.55
C SER A 146 -3.81 -3.26 1.81
N ASP A 147 -3.17 -2.91 0.69
CA ASP A 147 -2.31 -3.82 -0.08
C ASP A 147 -0.87 -3.84 0.49
N VAL A 148 -0.11 -4.86 0.08
CA VAL A 148 1.28 -5.01 0.53
C VAL A 148 2.16 -3.83 0.08
N TYR A 149 1.91 -3.32 -1.12
CA TYR A 149 2.66 -2.22 -1.69
C TYR A 149 2.48 -0.93 -0.90
N THR A 150 1.24 -0.53 -0.59
CA THR A 150 0.96 0.68 0.18
C THR A 150 1.61 0.60 1.55
N HIS A 151 1.49 -0.53 2.24
CA HIS A 151 2.15 -0.70 3.54
C HIS A 151 3.68 -0.64 3.46
N SER A 152 4.31 -1.27 2.46
CA SER A 152 5.78 -1.25 2.31
C SER A 152 6.32 0.14 1.97
N ARG A 153 5.51 0.99 1.30
CA ARG A 153 5.87 2.39 0.99
C ARG A 153 5.49 3.38 2.09
N ALA A 154 4.48 3.08 2.91
CA ALA A 154 3.97 3.98 3.94
C ALA A 154 4.77 3.92 5.25
N LEU A 155 5.34 2.76 5.60
CA LEU A 155 6.01 2.57 6.88
C LEU A 155 7.39 3.27 7.00
N PRO A 156 8.30 3.22 6.00
CA PRO A 156 9.62 3.84 6.12
C PRO A 156 9.63 5.30 6.61
N PRO A 157 8.79 6.22 6.08
CA PRO A 157 8.75 7.59 6.59
C PRO A 157 8.23 7.70 8.04
N GLN A 158 7.41 6.74 8.52
CA GLN A 158 6.83 6.79 9.87
C GLN A 158 7.82 6.38 10.96
N ILE A 159 8.73 5.47 10.65
CA ILE A 159 9.69 4.93 11.63
C ILE A 159 11.02 5.69 11.66
N GLY A 160 11.16 6.75 10.84
CA GLY A 160 12.33 7.63 10.84
C GLY A 160 13.65 6.96 10.42
N GLY A 161 13.60 5.77 9.80
CA GLY A 161 14.77 4.98 9.46
C GLY A 161 14.57 4.09 8.24
N GLU A 162 15.67 3.64 7.65
CA GLU A 162 15.67 2.73 6.50
C GLU A 162 15.27 1.31 6.92
N CYS A 163 14.30 0.73 6.21
CA CYS A 163 14.07 -0.71 6.24
C CYS A 163 15.24 -1.43 5.55
N THR A 164 15.68 -2.55 6.10
CA THR A 164 16.85 -3.28 5.58
C THR A 164 16.39 -4.49 4.77
N PHE A 165 17.06 -4.75 3.65
CA PHE A 165 16.81 -5.95 2.87
C PHE A 165 17.49 -7.19 3.50
N SER A 166 16.93 -8.38 3.24
CA SER A 166 17.57 -9.64 3.66
C SER A 166 18.91 -9.85 2.92
N PRO A 167 19.97 -10.34 3.57
CA PRO A 167 21.28 -10.52 2.93
C PRO A 167 21.33 -11.67 1.91
N ASP A 168 20.38 -12.60 1.96
CA ASP A 168 20.34 -13.84 1.16
C ASP A 168 19.66 -13.68 -0.21
N ASN A 169 19.28 -12.45 -0.59
CA ASN A 169 18.56 -12.14 -1.83
C ASN A 169 17.20 -12.87 -1.99
N GLU A 170 16.74 -13.64 -0.99
CA GLU A 170 15.45 -14.36 -1.02
C GLU A 170 14.27 -13.39 -1.14
N PHE A 171 14.46 -12.14 -0.69
CA PHE A 171 13.48 -11.07 -0.83
C PHE A 171 13.29 -10.63 -2.28
N ILE A 172 14.26 -10.80 -3.18
CA ILE A 172 14.24 -10.18 -4.53
C ILE A 172 13.03 -10.65 -5.33
N THR A 173 12.81 -11.97 -5.39
CA THR A 173 11.66 -12.55 -6.09
C THR A 173 10.37 -11.98 -5.53
N THR A 174 10.21 -12.02 -4.20
CA THR A 174 9.00 -11.53 -3.51
C THR A 174 8.76 -10.04 -3.73
N LYS A 175 9.81 -9.22 -3.60
CA LYS A 175 9.78 -7.78 -3.80
C LYS A 175 9.36 -7.45 -5.23
N ASN A 176 9.98 -8.09 -6.22
CA ASN A 176 9.67 -7.88 -7.62
C ASN A 176 8.23 -8.30 -7.94
N SER A 177 7.74 -9.40 -7.34
CA SER A 177 6.33 -9.80 -7.47
C SER A 177 5.38 -8.78 -6.86
N VAL A 178 5.68 -8.24 -5.67
CA VAL A 178 4.87 -7.17 -5.05
C VAL A 178 4.84 -5.94 -5.94
N ASP A 179 6.01 -5.49 -6.42
CA ASP A 179 6.08 -4.34 -7.31
C ASP A 179 5.30 -4.62 -8.60
N ALA A 180 5.47 -5.76 -9.26
CA ALA A 180 4.80 -6.10 -10.51
C ALA A 180 3.27 -6.29 -10.38
N TYR A 181 2.80 -6.77 -9.22
CA TYR A 181 1.38 -6.99 -8.97
C TYR A 181 0.64 -5.69 -8.66
N CYS A 182 1.26 -4.82 -7.84
CA CYS A 182 0.63 -3.58 -7.38
C CYS A 182 0.88 -2.40 -8.33
N LEU A 183 2.00 -2.42 -9.05
CA LEU A 183 2.31 -1.53 -10.16
C LEU A 183 2.26 -2.38 -11.42
N PRO A 184 1.22 -2.24 -12.26
CA PRO A 184 1.18 -2.92 -13.55
C PRO A 184 2.52 -2.71 -14.26
N THR A 185 3.09 -3.79 -14.79
CA THR A 185 4.28 -3.75 -15.64
C THR A 185 3.98 -4.49 -16.94
N SER A 186 4.84 -4.32 -17.94
CA SER A 186 4.75 -5.08 -19.19
C SER A 186 5.09 -6.58 -19.03
N VAL A 187 5.57 -6.99 -17.84
CA VAL A 187 5.98 -8.36 -17.55
C VAL A 187 4.96 -8.99 -16.59
N LYS A 188 4.38 -10.12 -16.98
CA LYS A 188 3.61 -10.94 -16.02
C LYS A 188 4.59 -11.58 -15.05
N PRO A 189 4.49 -11.32 -13.73
CA PRO A 189 5.38 -11.97 -12.78
C PRO A 189 5.12 -13.48 -12.76
N ASP A 190 6.20 -14.26 -12.79
CA ASP A 190 6.14 -15.68 -12.44
C ASP A 190 5.93 -15.78 -10.92
N PHE A 191 4.87 -16.48 -10.50
CA PHE A 191 4.57 -17.03 -9.16
C PHE A 191 3.43 -16.48 -8.30
N GLU A 192 2.95 -17.46 -7.51
CA GLU A 192 1.99 -17.58 -6.39
C GLU A 192 0.77 -16.67 -6.36
N ASP A 193 -0.40 -17.30 -6.18
CA ASP A 193 -1.67 -16.61 -6.04
C ASP A 193 -1.62 -15.67 -4.81
N LEU A 194 -1.43 -14.39 -5.08
CA LEU A 194 -1.50 -13.31 -4.11
C LEU A 194 -2.94 -12.89 -3.82
N SER A 195 -3.96 -13.65 -4.26
CA SER A 195 -5.38 -13.34 -4.01
C SER A 195 -5.72 -13.11 -2.54
N TRP A 196 -5.02 -13.77 -1.60
CA TRP A 196 -5.18 -13.55 -0.15
C TRP A 196 -4.64 -12.19 0.33
N ARG A 197 -3.73 -11.56 -0.43
CA ARG A 197 -3.11 -10.26 -0.11
C ARG A 197 -4.02 -9.12 -0.44
N GLU A 198 -4.88 -9.30 -1.42
CA GLU A 198 -5.79 -8.26 -1.81
C GLU A 198 -6.94 -8.16 -0.82
N PRO A 199 -7.38 -6.93 -0.50
CA PRO A 199 -8.70 -6.80 0.06
C PRO A 199 -9.59 -7.38 -1.05
N GLY A 200 -10.43 -8.39 -0.76
CA GLY A 200 -11.18 -9.19 -1.73
C GLY A 200 -12.26 -8.43 -2.50
N TRP A 201 -11.86 -7.35 -3.19
CA TRP A 201 -12.69 -6.46 -3.97
C TRP A 201 -12.70 -6.99 -5.39
N GLU A 202 -13.87 -7.02 -5.99
CA GLU A 202 -14.04 -7.37 -7.39
C GLU A 202 -13.20 -6.40 -8.25
N THR A 203 -12.27 -6.93 -9.05
CA THR A 203 -11.29 -6.11 -9.80
C THR A 203 -11.81 -5.61 -11.14
N GLU A 204 -12.91 -6.18 -11.62
CA GLU A 204 -13.53 -5.86 -12.89
C GLU A 204 -14.75 -4.96 -12.68
N GLY A 205 -14.79 -3.83 -13.38
CA GLY A 205 -15.98 -3.02 -13.39
C GLY A 205 -15.77 -1.60 -13.87
N LYS A 206 -16.76 -1.09 -14.61
CA LYS A 206 -16.83 0.33 -15.02
C LYS A 206 -16.85 1.27 -13.80
N LEU A 207 -17.24 0.78 -12.62
CA LEU A 207 -17.32 1.55 -11.39
C LEU A 207 -15.94 1.97 -10.86
N HIS A 208 -14.96 1.07 -10.84
CA HIS A 208 -13.61 1.36 -10.32
C HIS A 208 -12.84 2.35 -11.19
N ARG A 209 -12.99 2.27 -12.51
CA ARG A 209 -12.43 3.26 -13.43
C ARG A 209 -13.05 4.65 -13.24
N ARG A 210 -14.36 4.71 -13.02
CA ARG A 210 -15.07 5.95 -12.70
C ARG A 210 -14.62 6.55 -11.38
N GLU A 211 -14.48 5.73 -10.33
CA GLU A 211 -13.93 6.17 -9.05
C GLU A 211 -12.55 6.79 -9.23
N ALA A 212 -11.64 6.10 -9.93
CA ALA A 212 -10.30 6.62 -10.16
C ALA A 212 -10.30 7.97 -10.90
N ALA A 213 -11.12 8.10 -11.95
CA ALA A 213 -11.29 9.35 -12.68
C ALA A 213 -11.87 10.47 -11.81
N GLU A 214 -12.89 10.17 -11.00
CA GLU A 214 -13.50 11.11 -10.05
C GLU A 214 -12.49 11.62 -9.03
N ARG A 215 -11.66 10.73 -8.46
CA ARG A 215 -10.62 11.09 -7.49
C ARG A 215 -9.56 12.02 -8.10
N ILE A 216 -9.16 11.79 -9.35
CA ILE A 216 -8.24 12.70 -10.06
C ILE A 216 -8.89 14.06 -10.28
N LEU A 217 -10.12 14.09 -10.80
CA LEU A 217 -10.84 15.33 -11.09
C LEU A 217 -11.03 16.17 -9.82
N HIS A 218 -11.46 15.54 -8.72
CA HIS A 218 -11.72 16.21 -7.46
C HIS A 218 -10.45 16.78 -6.82
N ASN A 219 -9.32 16.08 -6.95
CA ASN A 219 -8.06 16.45 -6.31
C ASN A 219 -7.00 17.01 -7.29
N ARG A 220 -7.44 17.44 -8.48
CA ARG A 220 -6.57 17.79 -9.61
C ARG A 220 -5.43 18.73 -9.25
N GLU A 221 -5.74 19.86 -8.60
CA GLU A 221 -4.72 20.87 -8.26
C GLU A 221 -3.64 20.33 -7.30
N ASN A 222 -4.03 19.51 -6.32
CA ASN A 222 -3.06 18.92 -5.39
C ASN A 222 -2.25 17.80 -6.06
N ILE A 223 -2.86 17.03 -6.96
CA ILE A 223 -2.17 16.01 -7.76
C ILE A 223 -1.10 16.66 -8.65
N LEU A 224 -1.43 17.76 -9.34
CA LEU A 224 -0.46 18.49 -10.17
C LEU A 224 0.72 19.00 -9.35
N LYS A 225 0.45 19.60 -8.18
CA LYS A 225 1.50 20.03 -7.25
C LYS A 225 2.37 18.87 -6.78
N PHE A 226 1.73 17.75 -6.40
CA PHE A 226 2.42 16.58 -5.90
C PHE A 226 3.27 15.89 -6.97
N ALA A 227 2.70 15.59 -8.14
CA ALA A 227 3.39 14.94 -9.25
C ALA A 227 4.59 15.76 -9.73
N SER A 228 4.45 17.09 -9.78
CA SER A 228 5.53 18.00 -10.21
C SER A 228 6.80 17.96 -9.34
N ARG A 229 6.76 17.33 -8.16
CA ARG A 229 7.94 17.12 -7.29
C ARG A 229 9.01 16.25 -7.94
N ALA A 230 8.64 15.32 -8.81
CA ALA A 230 9.59 14.43 -9.48
C ALA A 230 10.54 15.20 -10.42
N ALA A 231 10.02 16.20 -11.12
CA ALA A 231 10.80 17.11 -11.97
C ALA A 231 11.37 18.32 -11.21
N GLY A 232 11.28 18.31 -9.88
CA GLY A 232 11.57 19.43 -9.00
C GLY A 232 12.92 19.31 -8.27
N LYS A 233 12.98 19.81 -7.04
CA LYS A 233 14.18 19.75 -6.19
C LYS A 233 13.89 18.98 -4.90
N PRO A 234 14.82 18.13 -4.43
CA PRO A 234 14.71 17.52 -3.11
C PRO A 234 14.56 18.58 -2.00
N GLY A 235 13.87 18.21 -0.93
CA GLY A 235 13.77 19.04 0.26
C GLY A 235 15.10 19.18 0.98
N PHE A 236 15.21 20.20 1.84
CA PHE A 236 16.35 20.40 2.72
C PHE A 236 15.90 20.50 4.19
N PRO A 237 16.36 19.61 5.09
CA PRO A 237 17.21 18.44 4.82
C PRO A 237 16.48 17.35 4.01
N VAL A 238 17.23 16.52 3.29
CA VAL A 238 16.67 15.42 2.49
C VAL A 238 16.00 14.42 3.43
N ALA A 239 14.72 14.11 3.19
CA ALA A 239 14.01 13.11 3.96
C ALA A 239 14.56 11.69 3.70
N ALA A 240 14.60 10.85 4.74
CA ALA A 240 15.02 9.45 4.62
C ALA A 240 14.14 8.63 3.65
N ALA A 241 12.90 9.07 3.42
CA ALA A 241 12.00 8.49 2.44
C ALA A 241 11.88 9.44 1.23
N THR A 242 12.73 9.25 0.22
CA THR A 242 12.83 10.12 -0.97
C THR A 242 11.48 10.35 -1.67
N LEU A 243 10.65 9.31 -1.78
CA LEU A 243 9.33 9.42 -2.41
C LEU A 243 8.23 10.00 -1.51
N ALA A 244 8.55 10.30 -0.25
CA ALA A 244 7.63 10.85 0.74
C ALA A 244 8.16 12.14 1.39
N ASP A 245 9.13 12.80 0.75
CA ASP A 245 9.73 14.03 1.26
C ASP A 245 8.67 15.15 1.35
N PRO A 246 8.30 15.61 2.56
CA PRO A 246 7.31 16.67 2.72
C PRO A 246 7.86 18.04 2.28
N MET A 247 9.19 18.19 2.20
CA MET A 247 9.89 19.43 1.85
C MET A 247 10.29 19.51 0.38
N ALA A 248 10.02 18.47 -0.41
CA ALA A 248 10.31 18.47 -1.85
C ALA A 248 9.52 19.58 -2.58
N LEU A 249 10.25 20.35 -3.40
CA LEU A 249 9.72 21.45 -4.19
C LEU A 249 9.38 20.96 -5.59
N GLY A 250 8.18 21.28 -6.08
CA GLY A 250 7.73 20.94 -7.43
C GLY A 250 8.29 21.85 -8.52
N ASN A 251 8.31 21.37 -9.75
CA ASN A 251 8.55 22.17 -10.95
C ASN A 251 7.21 22.67 -11.52
N ASP A 252 6.89 23.93 -11.22
CA ASP A 252 5.63 24.56 -11.62
C ASP A 252 5.43 24.59 -13.14
N SER A 253 6.51 24.70 -13.92
CA SER A 253 6.46 24.68 -15.39
C SER A 253 6.02 23.32 -15.96
N ALA A 254 6.26 22.22 -15.23
CA ALA A 254 5.85 20.89 -15.65
C ALA A 254 4.33 20.67 -15.51
N ARG A 255 3.64 21.44 -14.65
CA ARG A 255 2.23 21.21 -14.30
C ARG A 255 1.28 21.25 -15.49
N VAL A 256 1.55 22.10 -16.49
CA VAL A 256 0.71 22.21 -17.69
C VAL A 256 0.76 20.91 -18.50
N ALA A 257 1.96 20.38 -18.71
CA ALA A 257 2.13 19.11 -19.42
C ALA A 257 1.56 17.93 -18.62
N ILE A 258 1.81 17.88 -17.31
CA ILE A 258 1.21 16.85 -16.44
C ILE A 258 -0.32 16.88 -16.55
N ASP A 259 -0.95 18.07 -16.55
CA ASP A 259 -2.40 18.19 -16.69
C ASP A 259 -2.92 17.65 -18.03
N VAL A 260 -2.22 17.93 -19.13
CA VAL A 260 -2.58 17.39 -20.45
C VAL A 260 -2.61 15.86 -20.39
N PHE A 261 -1.55 15.24 -19.88
CA PHE A 261 -1.47 13.78 -19.82
C PHE A 261 -2.41 13.17 -18.78
N LEU A 262 -2.71 13.84 -17.68
CA LEU A 262 -3.76 13.41 -16.74
C LEU A 262 -5.17 13.43 -17.37
N ARG A 263 -5.45 14.35 -18.30
CA ARG A 263 -6.72 14.33 -19.06
C ARG A 263 -6.79 13.13 -19.98
N TYR A 264 -5.69 12.73 -20.61
CA TYR A 264 -5.63 11.47 -21.36
C TYR A 264 -5.83 10.26 -20.44
N THR A 265 -5.23 10.25 -19.25
CA THR A 265 -5.48 9.22 -18.22
C THR A 265 -6.96 9.15 -17.85
N ILE A 266 -7.61 10.28 -17.54
CA ILE A 266 -9.05 10.33 -17.23
C ILE A 266 -9.87 9.82 -18.43
N HIS A 267 -9.50 10.21 -19.64
CA HIS A 267 -10.18 9.77 -20.84
C HIS A 267 -10.10 8.25 -21.02
N GLY A 268 -8.91 7.65 -20.90
CA GLY A 268 -8.71 6.21 -20.99
C GLY A 268 -9.43 5.41 -19.89
N LEU A 269 -9.49 5.97 -18.67
CA LEU A 269 -10.31 5.40 -17.58
C LEU A 269 -11.80 5.41 -17.93
N LEU A 270 -12.33 6.50 -18.50
CA LEU A 270 -13.75 6.65 -18.78
C LEU A 270 -14.23 5.98 -20.08
N GLN A 271 -13.32 5.66 -21.00
CA GLN A 271 -13.65 4.91 -22.19
C GLN A 271 -14.07 3.48 -21.83
N THR A 272 -15.38 3.19 -21.90
CA THR A 272 -15.91 1.85 -21.66
C THR A 272 -16.71 1.34 -22.86
N GLY A 273 -16.22 0.28 -23.51
CA GLY A 273 -17.07 -0.63 -24.30
C GLY A 273 -17.59 -0.18 -25.66
N ILE A 274 -16.99 0.82 -26.32
CA ILE A 274 -17.19 1.02 -27.77
C ILE A 274 -15.81 1.17 -28.41
N ARG A 275 -15.22 0.03 -28.77
CA ARG A 275 -14.03 -0.10 -29.64
C ARG A 275 -14.27 0.41 -31.07
N ASN A 276 -15.28 1.24 -31.33
CA ASN A 276 -15.59 1.69 -32.71
C ASN A 276 -14.88 2.98 -33.15
N LYS A 277 -14.01 3.58 -32.31
CA LYS A 277 -13.03 4.62 -32.75
C LYS A 277 -11.74 4.60 -31.92
N ILE A 278 -11.10 3.43 -31.77
CA ILE A 278 -9.78 3.33 -31.10
C ILE A 278 -8.73 4.22 -31.78
N GLY A 279 -8.86 4.51 -33.08
CA GLY A 279 -7.94 5.39 -33.80
C GLY A 279 -7.87 6.80 -33.20
N THR A 280 -8.99 7.53 -33.09
CA THR A 280 -8.90 8.99 -32.86
C THR A 280 -8.34 9.41 -31.51
N SER A 281 -8.56 8.63 -30.45
CA SER A 281 -8.04 8.96 -29.11
C SER A 281 -6.58 8.58 -28.95
N GLU A 282 -6.21 7.39 -29.42
CA GLU A 282 -4.82 6.91 -29.35
C GLU A 282 -3.94 7.74 -30.28
N ASP A 283 -4.41 8.05 -31.50
CA ASP A 283 -3.75 8.96 -32.42
C ASP A 283 -3.55 10.34 -31.76
N SER A 284 -4.56 10.85 -31.05
CA SER A 284 -4.45 12.13 -30.34
C SER A 284 -3.41 12.09 -29.21
N LEU A 285 -3.35 10.99 -28.44
CA LEU A 285 -2.32 10.78 -27.41
C LEU A 285 -0.93 10.74 -28.04
N ASN A 286 -0.75 9.98 -29.12
CA ASN A 286 0.52 9.88 -29.84
C ASN A 286 0.97 11.24 -30.38
N GLU A 287 0.07 12.03 -30.96
CA GLU A 287 0.41 13.39 -31.41
C GLU A 287 0.77 14.33 -30.25
N ALA A 288 0.10 14.23 -29.11
CA ALA A 288 0.46 14.97 -27.90
C ALA A 288 1.84 14.56 -27.35
N ALA A 289 2.15 13.26 -27.35
CA ALA A 289 3.45 12.73 -26.98
C ALA A 289 4.55 13.23 -27.92
N LYS A 290 4.36 13.16 -29.24
CA LYS A 290 5.29 13.73 -30.24
C LYS A 290 5.51 15.22 -30.04
N ALA A 291 4.46 15.99 -29.75
CA ALA A 291 4.57 17.42 -29.48
C ALA A 291 5.41 17.69 -28.22
N LEU A 292 5.25 16.89 -27.16
CA LEU A 292 6.05 16.97 -25.94
C LEU A 292 7.54 16.69 -26.24
N VAL A 293 7.82 15.60 -26.94
CA VAL A 293 9.19 15.16 -27.27
C VAL A 293 9.91 16.18 -28.16
N LYS A 294 9.21 16.85 -29.08
CA LYS A 294 9.77 17.98 -29.86
C LYS A 294 10.24 19.15 -28.98
N GLY A 295 9.73 19.26 -27.75
CA GLY A 295 10.20 20.20 -26.73
C GLY A 295 11.51 19.78 -26.03
N GLY A 296 12.10 18.65 -26.41
CA GLY A 296 13.38 18.12 -25.90
C GLY A 296 13.22 16.90 -24.98
N ASP A 297 14.14 15.94 -25.09
CA ASP A 297 14.08 14.66 -24.36
C ASP A 297 14.07 14.84 -22.84
N GLY A 298 14.80 15.84 -22.32
CA GLY A 298 14.77 16.18 -20.90
C GLY A 298 13.39 16.61 -20.41
N THR A 299 12.59 17.25 -21.26
CA THR A 299 11.21 17.62 -20.94
C THR A 299 10.31 16.38 -20.92
N ALA A 300 10.44 15.50 -21.93
CA ALA A 300 9.65 14.27 -22.00
C ALA A 300 9.93 13.35 -20.80
N LEU A 301 11.20 13.11 -20.48
CA LEU A 301 11.61 12.30 -19.34
C LEU A 301 11.10 12.87 -18.01
N ALA A 302 11.18 14.19 -17.82
CA ALA A 302 10.66 14.84 -16.62
C ALA A 302 9.14 14.63 -16.43
N ILE A 303 8.36 14.60 -17.51
CA ILE A 303 6.92 14.31 -17.43
C ILE A 303 6.65 12.84 -17.14
N VAL A 304 7.40 11.92 -17.77
CA VAL A 304 7.35 10.48 -17.45
C VAL A 304 7.63 10.27 -15.96
N ASP A 305 8.70 10.87 -15.43
CA ASP A 305 9.06 10.81 -14.01
C ASP A 305 7.93 11.34 -13.10
N CYS A 306 7.25 12.42 -13.50
CA CYS A 306 6.11 12.96 -12.74
C CYS A 306 4.91 12.01 -12.72
N LEU A 307 4.56 11.40 -13.86
CA LEU A 307 3.46 10.44 -13.96
C LEU A 307 3.78 9.15 -13.19
N ASP A 308 5.01 8.68 -13.28
CA ASP A 308 5.47 7.51 -12.53
C ASP A 308 5.59 7.77 -11.03
N TYR A 309 6.00 8.96 -10.63
CA TYR A 309 5.99 9.39 -9.23
C TYR A 309 4.56 9.38 -8.68
N LEU A 310 3.57 9.89 -9.42
CA LEU A 310 2.17 9.79 -9.03
C LEU A 310 1.72 8.32 -8.93
N ARG A 311 2.01 7.51 -9.95
CA ARG A 311 1.66 6.09 -10.04
C ARG A 311 2.16 5.30 -8.82
N GLN A 312 3.39 5.54 -8.39
CA GLN A 312 4.02 4.89 -7.24
C GLN A 312 3.47 5.35 -5.88
N ARG A 313 2.64 6.40 -5.85
CA ARG A 313 2.20 7.06 -4.61
C ARG A 313 0.70 7.06 -4.40
N VAL A 314 -0.06 6.46 -5.32
CA VAL A 314 -1.47 6.11 -5.08
C VAL A 314 -1.51 5.04 -3.98
N GLY A 315 -2.07 5.36 -2.82
CA GLY A 315 -2.23 4.46 -1.69
C GLY A 315 -3.67 3.96 -1.51
N VAL A 316 -3.82 2.71 -1.05
CA VAL A 316 -5.13 2.08 -0.81
C VAL A 316 -5.33 1.78 0.68
N PRO A 317 -6.57 1.78 1.21
CA PRO A 317 -7.80 2.26 0.58
C PRO A 317 -7.98 3.78 0.72
N ARG A 318 -6.99 4.51 1.28
CA ARG A 318 -7.10 5.94 1.61
C ARG A 318 -7.42 6.80 0.39
N ASP A 319 -6.66 6.65 -0.69
CA ASP A 319 -6.82 7.54 -1.85
C ASP A 319 -7.96 7.07 -2.76
N MET A 320 -8.17 5.75 -2.84
CA MET A 320 -9.26 5.07 -3.55
C MET A 320 -9.29 3.58 -3.19
N SER A 321 -10.34 2.87 -3.63
CA SER A 321 -10.40 1.41 -3.56
C SER A 321 -9.22 0.74 -4.26
N TYR A 322 -8.90 -0.49 -3.85
CA TYR A 322 -7.81 -1.24 -4.45
C TYR A 322 -7.97 -1.44 -5.97
N PRO A 323 -9.14 -1.92 -6.48
CA PRO A 323 -9.36 -2.02 -7.91
C PRO A 323 -9.24 -0.68 -8.65
N ALA A 324 -9.72 0.42 -8.08
CA ALA A 324 -9.59 1.74 -8.68
C ALA A 324 -8.12 2.17 -8.80
N ALA A 325 -7.32 1.92 -7.75
CA ALA A 325 -5.89 2.17 -7.77
C ALA A 325 -5.18 1.34 -8.85
N GLN A 326 -5.52 0.06 -9.02
CA GLN A 326 -4.98 -0.76 -10.09
C GLN A 326 -5.29 -0.18 -11.48
N GLN A 327 -6.54 0.22 -11.74
CA GLN A 327 -6.92 0.82 -13.03
C GLN A 327 -6.17 2.13 -13.28
N LEU A 328 -6.05 3.00 -12.28
CA LEU A 328 -5.28 4.24 -12.39
C LEU A 328 -3.80 3.97 -12.66
N ARG A 329 -3.19 3.06 -11.91
CA ARG A 329 -1.77 2.74 -12.05
C ARG A 329 -1.48 2.14 -13.44
N ALA A 330 -2.40 1.33 -13.98
CA ALA A 330 -2.30 0.77 -15.33
C ALA A 330 -2.39 1.86 -16.41
N GLU A 331 -3.35 2.77 -16.28
CA GLU A 331 -3.54 3.85 -17.25
C GLU A 331 -2.37 4.84 -17.22
N LEU A 332 -1.87 5.21 -16.03
CA LEU A 332 -0.67 6.04 -15.92
C LEU A 332 0.55 5.39 -16.58
N LEU A 333 0.72 4.06 -16.43
CA LEU A 333 1.77 3.34 -17.14
C LEU A 333 1.58 3.43 -18.66
N HIS A 334 0.37 3.21 -19.18
CA HIS A 334 0.08 3.31 -20.61
C HIS A 334 0.54 4.67 -21.17
N ILE A 335 0.14 5.75 -20.50
CA ILE A 335 0.53 7.11 -20.88
C ILE A 335 2.06 7.30 -20.82
N SER A 336 2.72 6.92 -19.72
CA SER A 336 4.18 7.02 -19.59
C SER A 336 4.92 6.26 -20.70
N THR A 337 4.52 5.01 -20.97
CA THR A 337 5.16 4.18 -22.01
C THR A 337 4.95 4.72 -23.42
N THR A 338 3.83 5.40 -23.67
CA THR A 338 3.56 6.06 -24.95
C THR A 338 4.47 7.26 -25.16
N ILE A 339 4.74 8.05 -24.10
CA ILE A 339 5.71 9.15 -24.18
C ILE A 339 7.12 8.62 -24.42
N GLU A 340 7.53 7.58 -23.68
CA GLU A 340 8.86 6.97 -23.84
C GLU A 340 9.10 6.37 -25.22
N SER A 341 8.09 5.72 -25.80
CA SER A 341 8.21 5.10 -27.13
C SER A 341 8.43 6.14 -28.22
N GLU A 342 7.73 7.28 -28.15
CA GLU A 342 7.91 8.40 -29.07
C GLU A 342 9.28 9.07 -28.90
N SER A 343 9.80 9.18 -27.66
CA SER A 343 11.16 9.66 -27.38
C SER A 343 12.22 8.79 -28.07
N LYS A 344 12.13 7.46 -27.91
CA LYS A 344 13.04 6.49 -28.54
C LYS A 344 12.95 6.49 -30.07
N ALA A 345 11.75 6.69 -30.62
CA ALA A 345 11.54 6.77 -32.05
C ALA A 345 12.20 8.03 -32.66
N LEU A 346 12.12 9.17 -31.98
CA LEU A 346 12.76 10.40 -32.42
C LEU A 346 14.30 10.27 -32.41
N GLU A 347 14.88 9.74 -31.34
CA GLU A 347 16.33 9.47 -31.26
C GLU A 347 16.80 8.59 -32.42
N SER A 348 16.08 7.49 -32.70
CA SER A 348 16.39 6.56 -33.79
C SER A 348 16.30 7.21 -35.18
N SER A 349 15.48 8.25 -35.34
CA SER A 349 15.31 8.99 -36.59
C SER A 349 16.38 10.08 -36.79
N GLN A 350 16.98 10.59 -35.72
CA GLN A 350 18.06 11.60 -35.78
C GLN A 350 19.45 10.96 -36.01
N VAL A 351 19.60 9.67 -35.70
CA VAL A 351 20.84 8.90 -35.91
C VAL A 351 20.94 8.33 -37.34
N ARG A 352 19.84 8.36 -38.11
CA ARG A 352 19.81 8.00 -39.54
C ARG A 352 19.93 9.24 -40.41
#